data_AF-A0AB39TPD3-F1
#
_entry.id   AF-A0AB39TPD3-F1
#
_cell.length_a   1.000
_cell.length_b   1.000
_cell.length_c   1.000
_cell.angle_alpha   90.00
_cell.angle_beta   90.00
_cell.angle_gamma   90.00
#
_symmetry.space_group_name_H-M   'P 1'
#
loop_
_entity.id
_entity.type
_entity.pdbx_description
1 polymer ?
#
loop_
_entity_poly.entity_id
_entity_poly.type
_entity_poly.pdbx_seq_one_letter_code
_entity_poly.pdbx_strand_id
1 'polypeptide(L)'
;MTVAGGSGRGRRRAAGALVDALVLPVVLAGALGAVGLASAGSGGWWGRRGGEGARAEAKEARAGAQEAFFELEETQREVQLAVETVRAAEEDAAAQRALAGLPAISGRVEQVTVNYLGALDAFDLDSEALDATSAARARRLLEDVRGQLGSARAELNDFLRRLQPTLDHAEQQLMRVTPAVEQAKRALLAASNALDEARGAGLRADDLAARLAELAPELGRLNEGPTRHGVAATLRRAEEVQQRAGAIAADAGQLPERAREIDRRVASLRTRIQALETKAATVEPALSELRRRFSTACWQDLQRVPEQVAESGRAAERKLAEAARARDEQRWADATAAIGTVRALLETADGSVLAVNERLRQLNEVQHDPSREVERTRFAVRDAQRLAMAGRSAPDPRHAAPLDEAVARLDRAVAALEAAGRHPDYWLFLTELAGVRDTAARVIDLIRGDLGHH
;
A
#
# COMPACT_ATOMS: atom_id res chain seq x y z
N MET A 1 26.32 39.03 49.89
CA MET A 1 25.00 39.68 50.09
C MET A 1 23.95 38.68 49.62
N THR A 2 23.37 37.93 50.56
CA THR A 2 21.94 37.95 50.96
C THR A 2 21.04 37.23 49.94
N VAL A 3 20.41 36.05 50.10
CA VAL A 3 19.85 35.20 51.21
C VAL A 3 18.34 34.99 50.98
N ALA A 4 17.88 33.77 51.31
CA ALA A 4 16.52 33.25 51.52
C ALA A 4 15.81 32.67 50.29
N GLY A 5 15.22 31.47 50.29
CA GLY A 5 14.88 30.53 51.37
C GLY A 5 13.43 30.05 51.18
N GLY A 6 13.14 28.75 51.33
CA GLY A 6 11.74 28.29 51.39
C GLY A 6 11.51 26.82 51.06
N SER A 7 11.43 25.99 52.10
CA SER A 7 10.93 24.62 52.10
C SER A 7 9.40 24.57 52.11
N GLY A 8 8.80 23.46 51.65
CA GLY A 8 7.35 23.23 51.78
C GLY A 8 6.93 21.78 51.54
N ARG A 9 6.68 21.05 52.63
CA ARG A 9 5.88 19.80 52.66
C ARG A 9 4.40 20.16 52.55
N GLY A 10 3.62 19.34 51.84
CA GLY A 10 2.16 19.37 51.88
C GLY A 10 1.53 18.06 51.40
N ARG A 11 0.77 17.41 52.29
CA ARG A 11 -0.07 16.21 52.07
C ARG A 11 -1.49 16.60 51.60
N ARG A 12 -2.25 15.57 51.14
CA ARG A 12 -3.72 15.44 50.91
C ARG A 12 -4.11 15.65 49.44
N ARG A 13 -5.01 14.91 48.77
CA ARG A 13 -6.10 13.92 49.06
C ARG A 13 -6.36 13.16 47.74
N ALA A 14 -6.53 11.84 47.72
CA ALA A 14 -7.80 11.09 47.72
C ALA A 14 -8.80 11.42 46.58
N ALA A 15 -8.82 10.55 45.56
CA ALA A 15 -9.91 10.20 44.63
C ALA A 15 -9.38 8.99 43.83
N GLY A 16 -10.03 7.84 43.63
CA GLY A 16 -11.44 7.46 43.69
C GLY A 16 -11.80 6.79 42.35
N ALA A 17 -11.83 5.45 42.31
CA ALA A 17 -12.52 4.56 41.35
C ALA A 17 -11.89 3.16 41.45
N LEU A 18 -12.39 2.27 42.32
CA LEU A 18 -13.36 1.22 41.98
C LEU A 18 -12.90 0.36 40.79
N VAL A 19 -11.99 -0.56 41.09
CA VAL A 19 -11.78 -1.80 40.34
C VAL A 19 -12.75 -2.79 40.95
N ASP A 20 -13.84 -3.11 40.25
CA ASP A 20 -14.64 -4.28 40.58
C ASP A 20 -14.61 -5.26 39.42
N ALA A 21 -14.14 -6.45 39.78
CA ALA A 21 -14.01 -7.62 38.95
C ALA A 21 -15.38 -8.29 38.80
N LEU A 22 -15.81 -8.54 37.57
CA LEU A 22 -16.93 -9.44 37.31
C LEU A 22 -16.37 -10.82 37.00
N VAL A 23 -16.35 -11.67 38.03
CA VAL A 23 -16.16 -13.12 37.92
C VAL A 23 -17.53 -13.73 37.61
N LEU A 24 -17.68 -14.36 36.46
CA LEU A 24 -18.85 -15.18 36.10
C LEU A 24 -18.92 -16.42 37.02
N PRO A 25 -20.07 -16.74 37.63
CA PRO A 25 -20.37 -18.09 38.04
C PRO A 25 -21.20 -18.80 36.97
N VAL A 26 -20.65 -19.90 36.45
CA VAL A 26 -21.37 -20.93 35.70
C VAL A 26 -22.26 -21.70 36.67
N VAL A 27 -23.58 -21.71 36.44
CA VAL A 27 -24.52 -22.62 37.11
C VAL A 27 -25.54 -23.19 36.11
N LEU A 28 -25.43 -24.48 35.85
CA LEU A 28 -26.45 -25.40 35.30
C LEU A 28 -26.07 -26.78 35.86
N ALA A 29 -26.93 -27.70 36.30
CA ALA A 29 -28.36 -27.77 36.60
C ALA A 29 -28.49 -29.19 37.23
N GLY A 30 -28.94 -29.28 38.48
CA GLY A 30 -29.19 -30.56 39.15
C GLY A 30 -30.59 -31.07 38.84
N ALA A 31 -30.70 -32.21 38.18
CA ALA A 31 -31.94 -32.95 38.00
C ALA A 31 -32.26 -33.77 39.26
N LEU A 32 -33.46 -33.59 39.82
CA LEU A 32 -34.06 -34.53 40.77
C LEU A 32 -35.48 -34.86 40.33
N GLY A 33 -35.67 -36.13 39.97
CA GLY A 33 -36.95 -36.71 39.60
C GLY A 33 -37.83 -36.95 40.82
N ALA A 34 -39.11 -36.64 40.67
CA ALA A 34 -40.15 -36.96 41.63
C ALA A 34 -40.57 -38.44 41.48
N VAL A 35 -40.47 -39.21 42.57
CA VAL A 35 -41.14 -40.50 42.73
C VAL A 35 -42.35 -40.29 43.63
N GLY A 36 -43.52 -40.68 43.14
CA GLY A 36 -44.79 -40.55 43.84
C GLY A 36 -44.95 -41.52 45.01
N LEU A 37 -45.76 -41.10 45.98
CA LEU A 37 -46.38 -41.97 46.96
C LEU A 37 -47.87 -41.67 47.01
N ALA A 38 -48.66 -42.70 46.70
CA ALA A 38 -50.09 -42.73 46.88
C ALA A 38 -50.43 -42.95 48.37
N SER A 39 -51.47 -42.29 48.85
CA SER A 39 -52.31 -42.81 49.93
C SER A 39 -53.77 -42.46 49.66
N ALA A 40 -54.60 -43.49 49.65
CA ALA A 40 -56.05 -43.41 49.53
C ALA A 40 -56.67 -43.74 50.90
N GLY A 41 -57.78 -43.08 51.26
CA GLY A 41 -58.63 -43.57 52.36
C GLY A 41 -59.55 -42.57 53.05
N SER A 42 -60.70 -42.29 52.42
CA SER A 42 -62.06 -42.12 52.98
C SER A 42 -62.37 -41.18 54.16
N GLY A 43 -63.43 -40.37 53.98
CA GLY A 43 -64.32 -39.90 55.07
C GLY A 43 -64.75 -38.44 54.95
N GLY A 44 -65.98 -38.18 54.50
CA GLY A 44 -66.51 -36.83 54.29
C GLY A 44 -66.91 -36.10 55.58
N TRP A 45 -66.62 -34.79 55.67
CA TRP A 45 -67.19 -33.81 56.62
C TRP A 45 -66.72 -32.37 56.26
N TRP A 46 -67.61 -31.56 55.64
CA TRP A 46 -67.67 -30.07 55.52
C TRP A 46 -66.51 -29.24 54.93
N GLY A 47 -66.69 -28.79 53.68
CA GLY A 47 -66.91 -27.38 53.29
C GLY A 47 -65.93 -26.24 53.64
N ARG A 48 -64.98 -26.39 54.57
CA ARG A 48 -64.11 -25.30 55.04
C ARG A 48 -62.62 -25.49 54.72
N ARG A 49 -62.15 -26.74 54.54
CA ARG A 49 -60.72 -27.05 54.28
C ARG A 49 -60.32 -27.01 52.79
N GLY A 50 -61.27 -27.14 51.87
CA GLY A 50 -61.01 -27.07 50.42
C GLY A 50 -60.65 -25.68 49.91
N GLY A 51 -61.13 -24.62 50.59
CA GLY A 51 -60.78 -23.23 50.26
C GLY A 51 -59.36 -22.85 50.65
N GLU A 52 -58.86 -23.35 51.79
CA GLU A 52 -57.49 -23.07 52.25
C GLU A 52 -56.43 -23.72 51.34
N GLY A 53 -56.64 -24.98 50.92
CA GLY A 53 -55.75 -25.64 49.96
C GLY A 53 -55.75 -24.97 48.58
N ALA A 54 -56.94 -24.64 48.04
CA ALA A 54 -57.05 -23.94 46.75
C ALA A 54 -56.42 -22.53 46.77
N ARG A 55 -56.49 -21.82 47.90
CA ARG A 55 -55.80 -20.53 48.08
C ARG A 55 -54.28 -20.70 48.16
N ALA A 56 -53.78 -21.73 48.87
CA ALA A 56 -52.35 -22.01 48.94
C ALA A 56 -51.77 -22.33 47.56
N GLU A 57 -52.44 -23.16 46.76
CA GLU A 57 -52.04 -23.47 45.38
C GLU A 57 -52.10 -22.23 44.46
N ALA A 58 -53.09 -21.34 44.63
CA ALA A 58 -53.14 -20.07 43.89
C ALA A 58 -51.99 -19.12 44.28
N LYS A 59 -51.58 -19.10 45.56
CA LYS A 59 -50.41 -18.34 46.04
C LYS A 59 -49.09 -18.92 45.49
N GLU A 60 -48.98 -20.24 45.40
CA GLU A 60 -47.84 -20.90 44.74
C GLU A 60 -47.78 -20.56 43.24
N ALA A 61 -48.91 -20.59 42.54
CA ALA A 61 -48.99 -20.14 41.14
C ALA A 61 -48.60 -18.66 40.98
N ARG A 62 -48.98 -17.79 41.93
CA ARG A 62 -48.55 -16.38 41.97
C ARG A 62 -47.04 -16.25 42.13
N ALA A 63 -46.45 -17.00 43.05
CA ALA A 63 -44.99 -17.01 43.25
C ALA A 63 -44.25 -17.51 42.00
N GLY A 64 -44.74 -18.57 41.35
CA GLY A 64 -44.18 -19.07 40.10
C GLY A 64 -44.32 -18.12 38.91
N ALA A 65 -45.41 -17.35 38.84
CA ALA A 65 -45.57 -16.28 37.85
C ALA A 65 -44.65 -15.08 38.12
N GLN A 66 -44.46 -14.70 39.39
CA GLN A 66 -43.51 -13.67 39.82
C GLN A 66 -42.07 -14.03 39.44
N GLU A 67 -41.65 -15.26 39.71
CA GLU A 67 -40.35 -15.78 39.30
C GLU A 67 -40.16 -15.70 37.78
N ALA A 68 -41.12 -16.22 37.01
CA ALA A 68 -41.08 -16.17 35.55
C ALA A 68 -41.02 -14.73 35.00
N PHE A 69 -41.67 -13.78 35.67
CA PHE A 69 -41.59 -12.35 35.33
C PHE A 69 -40.19 -11.78 35.57
N PHE A 70 -39.56 -12.08 36.71
CA PHE A 70 -38.18 -11.62 36.99
C PHE A 70 -37.18 -12.20 35.98
N GLU A 71 -37.30 -13.48 35.64
CA GLU A 71 -36.44 -14.11 34.64
C GLU A 71 -36.62 -13.52 33.23
N LEU A 72 -37.84 -13.11 32.89
CA LEU A 72 -38.13 -12.41 31.64
C LEU A 72 -37.45 -11.03 31.61
N GLU A 73 -37.58 -10.24 32.68
CA GLU A 73 -36.96 -8.91 32.81
C GLU A 73 -35.42 -8.99 32.75
N GLU A 74 -34.81 -9.99 33.39
CA GLU A 74 -33.37 -10.24 33.29
C GLU A 74 -32.94 -10.52 31.85
N THR A 75 -33.66 -11.41 31.16
CA THR A 75 -33.40 -11.76 29.75
C THR A 75 -33.60 -10.53 28.84
N GLN A 76 -34.61 -9.71 29.11
CA GLN A 76 -34.87 -8.48 28.37
C GLN A 76 -33.72 -7.48 28.54
N ARG A 77 -33.17 -7.34 29.75
CA ARG A 77 -32.00 -6.50 30.01
C ARG A 77 -30.75 -7.00 29.29
N GLU A 78 -30.52 -8.31 29.25
CA GLU A 78 -29.43 -8.92 28.49
C GLU A 78 -29.55 -8.63 26.99
N VAL A 79 -30.75 -8.79 26.41
CA VAL A 79 -31.05 -8.42 25.02
C VAL A 79 -30.77 -6.95 24.76
N GLN A 80 -31.17 -6.05 25.65
CA GLN A 80 -30.92 -4.61 25.50
C GLN A 80 -29.41 -4.32 25.44
N LEU A 81 -28.62 -4.87 26.36
CA LEU A 81 -27.16 -4.70 26.38
C LEU A 81 -26.50 -5.25 25.11
N ALA A 82 -26.90 -6.45 24.65
CA ALA A 82 -26.38 -7.04 23.42
C ALA A 82 -26.69 -6.17 22.19
N VAL A 83 -27.92 -5.65 22.11
CA VAL A 83 -28.36 -4.79 21.01
C VAL A 83 -27.64 -3.44 21.02
N GLU A 84 -27.41 -2.85 22.20
CA GLU A 84 -26.64 -1.61 22.33
C GLU A 84 -25.20 -1.80 21.86
N THR A 85 -24.55 -2.89 22.27
CA THR A 85 -23.18 -3.23 21.83
C THR A 85 -23.11 -3.40 20.32
N VAL A 86 -24.04 -4.16 19.72
CA VAL A 86 -24.10 -4.35 18.27
C VAL A 86 -24.35 -3.02 17.54
N ARG A 87 -25.26 -2.18 18.02
CA ARG A 87 -25.52 -0.86 17.41
C ARG A 87 -24.35 0.11 17.52
N ALA A 88 -23.56 0.03 18.59
CA ALA A 88 -22.39 0.87 18.77
C ALA A 88 -21.22 0.44 17.88
N ALA A 89 -21.11 -0.86 17.61
CA ALA A 89 -20.00 -1.44 16.88
C ALA A 89 -20.23 -1.58 15.36
N GLU A 90 -21.45 -1.95 14.97
CA GLU A 90 -21.82 -2.35 13.61
C GLU A 90 -22.81 -1.36 12.96
N GLU A 91 -22.55 -1.02 11.70
CA GLU A 91 -23.42 -0.15 10.89
C GLU A 91 -23.90 -0.85 9.60
N ASP A 92 -23.67 -2.16 9.47
CA ASP A 92 -23.88 -2.88 8.21
C ASP A 92 -25.31 -3.44 8.06
N ALA A 93 -25.64 -3.83 6.82
CA ALA A 93 -26.96 -4.38 6.50
C ALA A 93 -27.20 -5.74 7.18
N ALA A 94 -26.15 -6.45 7.61
CA ALA A 94 -26.27 -7.73 8.30
C ALA A 94 -26.72 -7.53 9.75
N ALA A 95 -26.13 -6.57 10.47
CA ALA A 95 -26.55 -6.16 11.81
C ALA A 95 -27.98 -5.61 11.80
N GLN A 96 -28.34 -4.77 10.81
CA GLN A 96 -29.72 -4.30 10.67
C GLN A 96 -30.73 -5.44 10.48
N ARG A 97 -30.39 -6.44 9.67
CA ARG A 97 -31.22 -7.65 9.48
C ARG A 97 -31.32 -8.49 10.75
N ALA A 98 -30.23 -8.65 11.49
CA ALA A 98 -30.22 -9.38 12.75
C ALA A 98 -31.11 -8.70 13.81
N LEU A 99 -31.18 -7.37 13.81
CA LEU A 99 -31.99 -6.58 14.75
C LEU A 99 -33.46 -6.43 14.35
N ALA A 100 -33.83 -6.70 13.10
CA ALA A 100 -35.16 -6.41 12.57
C ALA A 100 -36.31 -7.14 13.27
N GLY A 101 -36.04 -8.30 13.89
CA GLY A 101 -37.05 -9.10 14.61
C GLY A 101 -37.39 -8.58 16.01
N LEU A 102 -36.54 -7.72 16.59
CA LEU A 102 -36.67 -7.28 17.98
C LEU A 102 -37.99 -6.53 18.28
N PRO A 103 -38.48 -5.58 17.45
CA PRO A 103 -39.69 -4.83 17.77
C PRO A 103 -40.94 -5.71 17.94
N ALA A 104 -41.05 -6.78 17.14
CA ALA A 104 -42.17 -7.72 17.24
C ALA A 104 -42.12 -8.55 18.54
N ILE A 105 -40.91 -8.95 18.97
CA ILE A 105 -40.72 -9.66 20.24
C ILE A 105 -40.99 -8.72 21.41
N SER A 106 -40.47 -7.49 21.37
CA SER A 106 -40.73 -6.47 22.40
C SER A 106 -42.22 -6.18 22.57
N GLY A 107 -42.99 -6.08 21.48
CA GLY A 107 -44.43 -5.89 21.56
C GLY A 107 -45.17 -7.08 22.19
N ARG A 108 -44.71 -8.32 21.96
CA ARG A 108 -45.25 -9.51 22.64
C ARG A 108 -44.91 -9.52 24.13
N VAL A 109 -43.67 -9.18 24.49
CA VAL A 109 -43.23 -9.07 25.90
C VAL A 109 -44.09 -8.05 26.65
N GLU A 110 -44.29 -6.86 26.07
CA GLU A 110 -45.14 -5.82 26.66
C GLU A 110 -46.58 -6.31 26.87
N GLN A 111 -47.17 -7.00 25.89
CA GLN A 111 -48.50 -7.56 26.00
C GLN A 111 -48.61 -8.61 27.11
N VAL A 112 -47.63 -9.50 27.26
CA VAL A 112 -47.63 -10.52 28.31
C VAL A 112 -47.43 -9.87 29.69
N THR A 113 -46.60 -8.83 29.80
CA THR A 113 -46.46 -8.06 31.03
C THR A 113 -47.78 -7.41 31.44
N VAL A 114 -48.55 -6.85 30.50
CA VAL A 114 -49.89 -6.32 30.77
C VAL A 114 -50.84 -7.44 31.24
N ASN A 115 -50.82 -8.61 30.61
CA ASN A 115 -51.64 -9.76 31.02
C ASN A 115 -51.29 -10.23 32.44
N TYR A 116 -50.01 -10.20 32.79
CA TYR A 116 -49.53 -10.55 34.13
C TYR A 116 -49.99 -9.58 35.21
N LEU A 117 -49.85 -8.27 34.98
CA LEU A 117 -50.36 -7.26 35.91
C LEU A 117 -51.88 -7.38 36.07
N GLY A 118 -52.61 -7.58 34.97
CA GLY A 118 -54.05 -7.83 35.00
C GLY A 118 -54.43 -9.10 35.77
N ALA A 119 -53.63 -10.16 35.71
CA ALA A 119 -53.84 -11.39 36.46
C ALA A 119 -53.59 -11.23 37.96
N LEU A 120 -52.62 -10.38 38.36
CA LEU A 120 -52.38 -10.04 39.76
C LEU A 120 -53.52 -9.20 40.34
N ASP A 121 -54.11 -8.29 39.54
CA ASP A 121 -55.18 -7.39 39.98
C ASP A 121 -56.57 -8.05 39.97
N ALA A 122 -56.74 -9.15 39.24
CA ALA A 122 -58.04 -9.81 39.05
C ALA A 122 -58.63 -10.45 40.34
N PHE A 123 -57.77 -10.87 41.28
CA PHE A 123 -58.21 -11.55 42.51
C PHE A 123 -57.34 -11.17 43.70
N ASP A 124 -57.98 -10.77 44.81
CA ASP A 124 -57.30 -10.58 46.10
C ASP A 124 -57.09 -11.94 46.78
N LEU A 125 -55.90 -12.53 46.56
CA LEU A 125 -55.49 -13.81 47.15
C LEU A 125 -55.20 -13.74 48.66
N ASP A 126 -55.15 -12.54 49.23
CA ASP A 126 -54.93 -12.32 50.66
C ASP A 126 -56.24 -12.16 51.44
N SER A 127 -57.37 -12.06 50.73
CA SER A 127 -58.71 -12.03 51.31
C SER A 127 -59.10 -13.38 51.96
N GLU A 128 -59.41 -13.34 53.25
CA GLU A 128 -59.95 -14.49 53.98
C GLU A 128 -61.35 -14.93 53.50
N ALA A 129 -62.03 -14.11 52.68
CA ALA A 129 -63.35 -14.36 52.13
C ALA A 129 -63.35 -14.99 50.71
N LEU A 130 -62.18 -15.19 50.08
CA LEU A 130 -62.08 -15.70 48.71
C LEU A 130 -62.60 -17.15 48.57
N ASP A 131 -63.65 -17.39 47.80
CA ASP A 131 -64.20 -18.73 47.63
C ASP A 131 -63.28 -19.68 46.82
N ALA A 132 -63.47 -21.00 46.98
CA ALA A 132 -62.62 -22.02 46.34
C ALA A 132 -62.70 -22.01 44.80
N THR A 133 -63.81 -21.56 44.22
CA THR A 133 -63.98 -21.46 42.75
C THR A 133 -63.18 -20.29 42.21
N SER A 134 -63.22 -19.15 42.91
CA SER A 134 -62.43 -17.97 42.59
C SER A 134 -60.93 -18.23 42.76
N ALA A 135 -60.52 -18.94 43.81
CA ALA A 135 -59.13 -19.38 43.99
C ALA A 135 -58.65 -20.31 42.86
N ALA A 136 -59.47 -21.28 42.44
CA ALA A 136 -59.14 -22.16 41.32
C ALA A 136 -59.05 -21.43 39.97
N ARG A 137 -59.88 -20.38 39.75
CA ARG A 137 -59.78 -19.51 38.56
C ARG A 137 -58.51 -18.66 38.59
N ALA A 138 -58.17 -18.09 39.75
CA ALA A 138 -56.94 -17.32 39.93
C ALA A 138 -55.70 -18.18 39.66
N ARG A 139 -55.66 -19.41 40.18
CA ARG A 139 -54.58 -20.37 39.92
C ARG A 139 -54.40 -20.62 38.41
N ARG A 140 -55.48 -20.93 37.69
CA ARG A 140 -55.42 -21.16 36.23
C ARG A 140 -54.95 -19.93 35.45
N LEU A 141 -55.42 -18.74 35.83
CA LEU A 141 -55.01 -17.50 35.18
C LEU A 141 -53.51 -17.21 35.40
N LEU A 142 -53.01 -17.43 36.62
CA LEU A 142 -51.59 -17.25 36.95
C LEU A 142 -50.71 -18.32 36.28
N GLU A 143 -51.16 -19.57 36.19
CA GLU A 143 -50.48 -20.63 35.43
C GLU A 143 -50.44 -20.32 33.92
N ASP A 144 -51.52 -19.79 33.36
CA ASP A 144 -51.59 -19.40 31.94
C ASP A 144 -50.61 -18.26 31.63
N VAL A 145 -50.65 -17.19 32.44
CA VAL A 145 -49.70 -16.07 32.31
C VAL A 145 -48.26 -16.53 32.53
N ARG A 146 -47.99 -17.41 33.50
CA ARG A 146 -46.65 -17.99 33.69
C ARG A 146 -46.17 -18.71 32.42
N GLY A 147 -47.05 -19.44 31.74
CA GLY A 147 -46.76 -20.07 30.45
C GLY A 147 -46.46 -19.04 29.35
N GLN A 148 -47.23 -17.95 29.29
CA GLN A 148 -47.00 -16.84 28.35
C GLN A 148 -45.65 -16.15 28.61
N LEU A 149 -45.31 -15.87 29.87
CA LEU A 149 -44.01 -15.29 30.29
C LEU A 149 -42.85 -16.20 29.89
N GLY A 150 -42.98 -17.51 30.13
CA GLY A 150 -41.99 -18.51 29.72
C GLY A 150 -41.80 -18.58 28.19
N SER A 151 -42.89 -18.48 27.42
CA SER A 151 -42.83 -18.44 25.96
C SER A 151 -42.13 -17.16 25.46
N ALA A 152 -42.47 -16.00 26.03
CA ALA A 152 -41.83 -14.74 25.67
C ALA A 152 -40.31 -14.74 26.00
N ARG A 153 -39.93 -15.31 27.14
CA ARG A 153 -38.52 -15.52 27.52
C ARG A 153 -37.80 -16.43 26.53
N ALA A 154 -38.43 -17.52 26.09
CA ALA A 154 -37.84 -18.42 25.10
C ALA A 154 -37.56 -17.71 23.77
N GLU A 155 -38.48 -16.84 23.32
CA GLU A 155 -38.28 -16.03 22.11
C GLU A 155 -37.11 -15.04 22.24
N LEU A 156 -36.94 -14.40 23.41
CA LEU A 156 -35.79 -13.52 23.67
C LEU A 156 -34.47 -14.31 23.67
N ASN A 157 -34.44 -15.50 24.28
CA ASN A 157 -33.26 -16.38 24.26
C ASN A 157 -32.92 -16.86 22.84
N ASP A 158 -33.92 -17.19 22.02
CA ASP A 158 -33.73 -17.51 20.60
C ASP A 158 -33.19 -16.32 19.80
N PHE A 159 -33.64 -15.11 20.13
CA PHE A 159 -33.09 -13.89 19.56
C PHE A 159 -31.62 -13.70 19.96
N LEU A 160 -31.27 -13.81 21.24
CA LEU A 160 -29.88 -13.72 21.72
C LEU A 160 -28.96 -14.73 21.02
N ARG A 161 -29.36 -16.01 20.95
CA ARG A 161 -28.58 -17.05 20.25
C ARG A 161 -28.30 -16.69 18.80
N ARG A 162 -29.26 -16.10 18.10
CA ARG A 162 -29.08 -15.66 16.70
C ARG A 162 -28.22 -14.40 16.58
N LEU A 163 -28.27 -13.51 17.58
CA LEU A 163 -27.48 -12.29 17.63
C LEU A 163 -26.02 -12.54 18.05
N GLN A 164 -25.74 -13.63 18.77
CA GLN A 164 -24.43 -13.93 19.36
C GLN A 164 -23.24 -13.78 18.40
N PRO A 165 -23.25 -14.31 17.15
CA PRO A 165 -22.11 -14.14 16.24
C PRO A 165 -21.83 -12.67 15.88
N THR A 166 -22.88 -11.85 15.79
CA THR A 166 -22.75 -10.41 15.54
C THR A 166 -22.26 -9.68 16.79
N LEU A 167 -22.70 -10.10 17.97
CA LEU A 167 -22.20 -9.57 19.25
C LEU A 167 -20.70 -9.89 19.45
N ASP A 168 -20.28 -11.13 19.21
CA ASP A 168 -18.88 -11.54 19.31
C ASP A 168 -17.98 -10.70 18.37
N HIS A 169 -18.46 -10.44 17.15
CA HIS A 169 -17.74 -9.59 16.20
C HIS A 169 -17.68 -8.13 16.67
N ALA A 170 -18.80 -7.58 17.18
CA ALA A 170 -18.87 -6.23 17.74
C ALA A 170 -17.86 -6.04 18.89
N GLU A 171 -17.78 -7.00 19.81
CA GLU A 171 -16.82 -6.98 20.92
C GLU A 171 -15.36 -7.03 20.42
N GLN A 172 -15.08 -7.85 19.39
CA GLN A 172 -13.76 -7.88 18.76
C GLN A 172 -13.37 -6.53 18.15
N GLN A 173 -14.31 -5.84 17.48
CA GLN A 173 -14.06 -4.50 16.94
C GLN A 173 -13.79 -3.49 18.06
N LEU A 174 -14.57 -3.51 19.15
CA LEU A 174 -14.38 -2.64 20.31
C LEU A 174 -12.99 -2.82 20.94
N MET A 175 -12.51 -4.05 21.10
CA MET A 175 -11.17 -4.34 21.62
C MET A 175 -10.04 -3.77 20.75
N ARG A 176 -10.28 -3.58 19.45
CA ARG A 176 -9.28 -3.05 18.49
C ARG A 176 -9.19 -1.53 18.49
N VAL A 177 -10.20 -0.80 18.97
CA VAL A 177 -10.27 0.67 18.85
C VAL A 177 -9.08 1.34 19.51
N THR A 178 -8.84 1.05 20.79
CA THR A 178 -7.75 1.70 21.54
C THR A 178 -6.38 1.45 20.92
N PRO A 179 -5.98 0.19 20.59
CA PRO A 179 -4.73 -0.05 19.87
C PRO A 179 -4.62 0.69 18.53
N ALA A 180 -5.69 0.72 17.73
CA ALA A 180 -5.68 1.37 16.42
C ALA A 180 -5.48 2.89 16.54
N VAL A 181 -6.21 3.53 17.46
CA VAL A 181 -6.09 4.97 17.73
C VAL A 181 -4.69 5.32 18.21
N GLU A 182 -4.10 4.53 19.11
CA GLU A 182 -2.75 4.76 19.60
C GLU A 182 -1.68 4.55 18.50
N GLN A 183 -1.87 3.59 17.61
CA GLN A 183 -0.99 3.41 16.44
C GLN A 183 -1.07 4.62 15.48
N ALA A 184 -2.27 5.13 15.23
CA ALA A 184 -2.47 6.32 14.40
C ALA A 184 -1.76 7.56 15.01
N LYS A 185 -1.89 7.77 16.32
CA LYS A 185 -1.19 8.86 17.04
C LYS A 185 0.33 8.73 16.97
N ARG A 186 0.85 7.51 17.15
CA ARG A 186 2.29 7.24 17.01
C ARG A 186 2.79 7.53 15.60
N ALA A 187 2.03 7.16 14.57
CA ALA A 187 2.37 7.46 13.19
C ALA A 187 2.39 8.97 12.92
N LEU A 188 1.44 9.73 13.45
CA LEU A 188 1.42 11.20 13.37
C LEU A 188 2.66 11.83 14.04
N LEU A 189 3.03 11.36 15.24
CA LEU A 189 4.23 11.83 15.92
C LEU A 189 5.50 11.51 15.13
N ALA A 190 5.61 10.30 14.59
CA ALA A 190 6.73 9.91 13.74
C ALA A 190 6.84 10.78 12.48
N ALA A 191 5.71 11.11 11.84
CA ALA A 191 5.68 12.01 10.69
C ALA A 191 6.15 13.43 11.06
N SER A 192 5.72 13.95 12.22
CA SER A 192 6.19 15.24 12.73
C SER A 192 7.70 15.24 12.97
N ASN A 193 8.22 14.23 13.66
CA ASN A 193 9.65 14.12 13.95
C ASN A 193 10.48 14.01 12.67
N ALA A 194 10.04 13.21 11.69
CA ALA A 194 10.73 13.07 10.41
C ALA A 194 10.77 14.39 9.62
N LEU A 195 9.71 15.20 9.69
CA LEU A 195 9.71 16.55 9.10
C LEU A 195 10.66 17.50 9.82
N ASP A 196 10.72 17.45 11.15
CA ASP A 196 11.64 18.27 11.92
C ASP A 196 13.10 17.87 11.68
N GLU A 197 13.39 16.58 11.51
CA GLU A 197 14.71 16.09 11.10
C GLU A 197 15.08 16.58 9.69
N ALA A 198 14.15 16.49 8.73
CA ALA A 198 14.37 17.02 7.38
C ALA A 198 14.66 18.53 7.42
N ARG A 199 13.92 19.29 8.23
CA ARG A 199 14.14 20.74 8.44
C ARG A 199 15.45 21.03 9.14
N GLY A 200 15.83 20.23 10.13
CA GLY A 200 17.14 20.29 10.77
C GLY A 200 18.30 20.07 9.80
N ALA A 201 18.06 19.30 8.74
CA ALA A 201 18.99 19.11 7.62
C ALA A 201 18.92 20.25 6.55
N GLY A 202 18.15 21.31 6.79
CA GLY A 202 18.00 22.45 5.88
C GLY A 202 17.00 22.24 4.74
N LEU A 203 16.17 21.19 4.81
CA LEU A 203 15.15 20.90 3.81
C LEU A 203 13.82 21.55 4.22
N ARG A 204 13.02 22.03 3.26
CA ARG A 204 11.78 22.76 3.54
C ARG A 204 10.64 21.78 3.87
N ALA A 205 10.50 20.76 3.01
CA ALA A 205 9.44 19.76 3.09
C ALA A 205 8.01 20.35 3.17
N ASP A 206 7.77 21.49 2.51
CA ASP A 206 6.52 22.25 2.63
C ASP A 206 5.28 21.46 2.18
N ASP A 207 5.39 20.70 1.09
CA ASP A 207 4.33 19.82 0.60
C ASP A 207 3.97 18.72 1.63
N LEU A 208 4.99 18.07 2.19
CA LEU A 208 4.79 17.04 3.22
C LEU A 208 4.20 17.64 4.51
N ALA A 209 4.60 18.86 4.87
CA ALA A 209 4.03 19.58 6.00
C ALA A 209 2.56 19.94 5.76
N ALA A 210 2.19 20.37 4.56
CA ALA A 210 0.80 20.62 4.18
C ALA A 210 -0.04 19.33 4.26
N ARG A 211 0.47 18.21 3.73
CA ARG A 211 -0.18 16.89 3.80
C ARG A 211 -0.34 16.40 5.23
N LEU A 212 0.61 16.70 6.13
CA LEU A 212 0.47 16.40 7.56
C LEU A 212 -0.59 17.30 8.22
N ALA A 213 -0.64 18.59 7.88
CA ALA A 213 -1.63 19.53 8.41
C ALA A 213 -3.07 19.12 8.04
N GLU A 214 -3.28 18.54 6.85
CA GLU A 214 -4.57 17.95 6.45
C GLU A 214 -5.06 16.84 7.38
N LEU A 215 -4.17 16.17 8.13
CA LEU A 215 -4.54 15.11 9.08
C LEU A 215 -4.95 15.66 10.46
N ALA A 216 -4.78 16.96 10.72
CA ALA A 216 -5.09 17.55 12.02
C ALA A 216 -6.58 17.42 12.42
N PRO A 217 -7.57 17.62 11.53
CA PRO A 217 -8.98 17.39 11.87
C PRO A 217 -9.27 15.92 12.21
N GLU A 218 -8.59 14.99 11.55
CA GLU A 218 -8.78 13.55 11.80
C GLU A 218 -8.26 13.16 13.19
N LEU A 219 -7.14 13.73 13.65
CA LEU A 219 -6.68 13.56 15.03
C LEU A 219 -7.73 14.06 16.05
N GLY A 220 -8.36 15.21 15.78
CA GLY A 220 -9.45 15.73 16.61
C GLY A 220 -10.60 14.72 16.73
N ARG A 221 -11.03 14.15 15.61
CA ARG A 221 -12.10 13.14 15.59
C ARG A 221 -11.69 11.82 16.25
N LEU A 222 -10.44 11.39 16.11
CA LEU A 222 -9.91 10.22 16.83
C LEU A 222 -9.92 10.43 18.35
N ASN A 223 -9.67 11.66 18.82
CA ASN A 223 -9.73 12.00 20.24
C ASN A 223 -11.17 12.11 20.77
N GLU A 224 -12.14 12.47 19.92
CA GLU A 224 -13.57 12.45 20.26
C GLU A 224 -14.10 11.01 20.45
N GLY A 225 -13.45 10.02 19.83
CA GLY A 225 -13.64 8.61 20.11
C GLY A 225 -14.87 7.95 19.48
N PRO A 226 -15.04 6.63 19.69
CA PRO A 226 -16.09 5.83 19.06
C PRO A 226 -17.50 6.13 19.58
N THR A 227 -17.64 6.74 20.77
CA THR A 227 -18.96 7.12 21.31
C THR A 227 -19.64 8.22 20.49
N ARG A 228 -18.86 9.08 19.83
CA ARG A 228 -19.39 10.15 18.97
C ARG A 228 -19.44 9.76 17.50
N HIS A 229 -18.48 8.97 17.04
CA HIS A 229 -18.28 8.69 15.62
C HIS A 229 -18.61 7.26 15.20
N GLY A 230 -18.92 6.37 16.14
CA GLY A 230 -19.07 4.94 15.88
C GLY A 230 -17.72 4.21 15.85
N VAL A 231 -17.73 2.93 16.21
CA VAL A 231 -16.53 2.08 16.26
C VAL A 231 -15.94 1.87 14.87
N ALA A 232 -16.77 1.43 13.91
CA ALA A 232 -16.32 1.12 12.56
C ALA A 232 -15.67 2.34 11.86
N ALA A 233 -16.29 3.52 11.97
CA ALA A 233 -15.73 4.74 11.39
C ALA A 233 -14.44 5.19 12.10
N THR A 234 -14.36 5.02 13.43
CA THR A 234 -13.13 5.31 14.20
C THR A 234 -11.98 4.41 13.77
N LEU A 235 -12.23 3.11 13.58
CA LEU A 235 -11.22 2.15 13.12
C LEU A 235 -10.72 2.47 11.71
N ARG A 236 -11.63 2.72 10.76
CA ARG A 236 -11.26 3.13 9.39
C ARG A 236 -10.41 4.39 9.40
N ARG A 237 -10.84 5.41 10.15
CA ARG A 237 -10.09 6.67 10.31
C ARG A 237 -8.71 6.45 10.90
N ALA A 238 -8.59 5.62 11.94
CA ALA A 238 -7.31 5.32 12.57
C ALA A 238 -6.34 4.67 11.57
N GLU A 239 -6.83 3.71 10.78
CA GLU A 239 -6.05 3.06 9.73
C GLU A 239 -5.63 4.05 8.62
N GLU A 240 -6.56 4.86 8.11
CA GLU A 240 -6.26 5.88 7.09
C GLU A 240 -5.21 6.89 7.58
N VAL A 241 -5.34 7.38 8.82
CA VAL A 241 -4.37 8.29 9.44
C VAL A 241 -3.03 7.61 9.61
N GLN A 242 -3.00 6.36 10.09
CA GLN A 242 -1.77 5.59 10.24
C GLN A 242 -1.02 5.43 8.91
N GLN A 243 -1.74 5.03 7.85
CA GLN A 243 -1.15 4.83 6.53
C GLN A 243 -0.63 6.14 5.94
N ARG A 244 -1.44 7.22 5.96
CA ARG A 244 -1.06 8.54 5.42
C ARG A 244 0.11 9.15 6.19
N ALA A 245 0.08 9.11 7.52
CA ALA A 245 1.17 9.62 8.35
C ALA A 245 2.45 8.78 8.16
N GLY A 246 2.33 7.46 8.06
CA GLY A 246 3.44 6.56 7.76
C GLY A 246 4.10 6.88 6.41
N ALA A 247 3.32 7.15 5.37
CA ALA A 247 3.83 7.56 4.07
C ALA A 247 4.58 8.91 4.15
N ILE A 248 4.03 9.90 4.88
CA ILE A 248 4.69 11.19 5.10
C ILE A 248 6.02 11.01 5.82
N ALA A 249 6.07 10.19 6.87
CA ALA A 249 7.29 9.91 7.61
C ALA A 249 8.37 9.26 6.72
N ALA A 250 7.97 8.27 5.90
CA ALA A 250 8.87 7.60 4.97
C ALA A 250 9.41 8.56 3.89
N ASP A 251 8.54 9.38 3.29
CA ASP A 251 8.93 10.37 2.28
C ASP A 251 9.90 11.40 2.89
N ALA A 252 9.60 11.92 4.08
CA ALA A 252 10.44 12.88 4.79
C ALA A 252 11.83 12.29 5.11
N GLY A 253 11.87 11.03 5.58
CA GLY A 253 13.12 10.31 5.87
C GLY A 253 14.01 10.08 4.64
N GLN A 254 13.45 10.06 3.43
CA GLN A 254 14.21 9.90 2.18
C GLN A 254 14.78 11.21 1.62
N LEU A 255 14.25 12.37 2.02
CA LEU A 255 14.66 13.65 1.45
C LEU A 255 16.17 13.95 1.62
N PRO A 256 16.81 13.70 2.79
CA PRO A 256 18.24 13.96 2.95
C PRO A 256 19.11 13.14 2.00
N GLU A 257 18.79 11.86 1.80
CA GLU A 257 19.56 11.01 0.89
C GLU A 257 19.35 11.44 -0.57
N ARG A 258 18.12 11.79 -0.94
CA ARG A 258 17.81 12.32 -2.28
C ARG A 258 18.57 13.61 -2.57
N ALA A 259 18.67 14.52 -1.61
CA ALA A 259 19.44 15.75 -1.74
C ALA A 259 20.93 15.46 -1.96
N ARG A 260 21.52 14.60 -1.11
CA ARG A 260 22.94 14.19 -1.23
C ARG A 260 23.23 13.49 -2.56
N GLU A 261 22.31 12.68 -3.05
CA GLU A 261 22.49 12.01 -4.34
C GLU A 261 22.53 13.01 -5.49
N ILE A 262 21.63 13.99 -5.49
CA ILE A 262 21.63 15.07 -6.49
C ILE A 262 22.93 15.88 -6.39
N ASP A 263 23.39 16.22 -5.18
CA ASP A 263 24.65 16.94 -4.97
C ASP A 263 25.85 16.20 -5.55
N ARG A 264 25.94 14.89 -5.27
CA ARG A 264 26.99 14.01 -5.81
C ARG A 264 26.95 13.99 -7.33
N ARG A 265 25.76 13.89 -7.93
CA ARG A 265 25.57 13.89 -9.39
C ARG A 265 25.96 15.24 -9.99
N VAL A 266 25.57 16.36 -9.37
CA VAL A 266 25.92 17.71 -9.82
C VAL A 266 27.44 17.92 -9.76
N ALA A 267 28.09 17.52 -8.67
CA ALA A 267 29.54 17.61 -8.53
C ALA A 267 30.27 16.76 -9.59
N SER A 268 29.84 15.51 -9.78
CA SER A 268 30.42 14.61 -10.80
C SER A 268 30.25 15.18 -12.22
N LEU A 269 29.09 15.72 -12.55
CA LEU A 269 28.85 16.30 -13.88
C LEU A 269 29.66 17.58 -14.10
N ARG A 270 29.89 18.39 -13.07
CA ARG A 270 30.79 19.54 -13.14
C ARG A 270 32.20 19.11 -13.55
N THR A 271 32.73 18.06 -12.93
CA THR A 271 34.04 17.50 -13.30
C THR A 271 34.04 16.95 -14.72
N ARG A 272 32.95 16.32 -15.18
CA ARG A 272 32.85 15.85 -16.57
C ARG A 272 32.80 16.99 -17.59
N ILE A 273 32.16 18.12 -17.27
CA ILE A 273 32.18 19.32 -18.11
C ILE A 273 33.63 19.85 -18.24
N GLN A 274 34.36 19.98 -17.12
CA GLN A 274 35.77 20.40 -17.14
C GLN A 274 36.66 19.44 -17.94
N ALA A 275 36.41 18.13 -17.84
CA ALA A 275 37.11 17.13 -18.63
C ALA A 275 36.78 17.27 -20.13
N LEU A 276 35.53 17.59 -20.49
CA LEU A 276 35.14 17.86 -21.87
C LEU A 276 35.90 19.07 -22.43
N GLU A 277 36.06 20.17 -21.69
CA GLU A 277 36.85 21.33 -22.12
C GLU A 277 38.29 20.95 -22.44
N THR A 278 38.90 20.13 -21.58
CA THR A 278 40.28 19.65 -21.77
C THR A 278 40.38 18.79 -23.04
N LYS A 279 39.42 17.90 -23.28
CA LYS A 279 39.38 17.07 -24.51
C LYS A 279 39.07 17.91 -25.74
N ALA A 280 38.19 18.90 -25.65
CA ALA A 280 37.80 19.78 -26.75
C ALA A 280 39.01 20.55 -27.31
N ALA A 281 39.99 20.88 -26.47
CA ALA A 281 41.24 21.48 -26.91
C ALA A 281 42.06 20.63 -27.90
N THR A 282 41.79 19.31 -27.99
CA THR A 282 42.44 18.41 -28.97
C THR A 282 41.82 18.47 -30.37
N VAL A 283 40.59 18.98 -30.49
CA VAL A 283 39.81 18.93 -31.73
C VAL A 283 40.41 19.85 -32.80
N GLU A 284 40.72 21.10 -32.46
CA GLU A 284 41.24 22.07 -33.44
C GLU A 284 42.62 21.67 -34.00
N PRO A 285 43.58 21.19 -33.18
CA PRO A 285 44.81 20.58 -33.71
C PRO A 285 44.55 19.40 -34.64
N ALA A 286 43.65 18.49 -34.27
CA ALA A 286 43.34 17.33 -35.11
C ALA A 286 42.71 17.73 -36.45
N LEU A 287 41.76 18.67 -36.45
CA LEU A 287 41.15 19.22 -37.66
C LEU A 287 42.16 19.98 -38.52
N SER A 288 43.12 20.68 -37.91
CA SER A 288 44.20 21.36 -38.64
C SER A 288 45.11 20.37 -39.37
N GLU A 289 45.47 19.26 -38.72
CA GLU A 289 46.21 18.17 -39.36
C GLU A 289 45.41 17.51 -40.49
N LEU A 290 44.12 17.28 -40.27
CA LEU A 290 43.21 16.74 -41.29
C LEU A 290 43.18 17.64 -42.54
N ARG A 291 42.95 18.94 -42.36
CA ARG A 291 42.92 19.95 -43.44
C ARG A 291 44.24 20.05 -44.20
N ARG A 292 45.36 19.85 -43.53
CA ARG A 292 46.70 19.97 -44.12
C ARG A 292 47.07 18.75 -44.98
N ARG A 293 46.67 17.55 -44.57
CA ARG A 293 47.22 16.29 -45.12
C ARG A 293 46.25 15.50 -45.99
N PHE A 294 44.95 15.68 -45.81
CA PHE A 294 43.92 14.86 -46.44
C PHE A 294 42.99 15.68 -47.33
N SER A 295 42.31 15.02 -48.27
CA SER A 295 41.34 15.65 -49.16
C SER A 295 40.14 16.21 -48.36
N THR A 296 39.41 17.15 -48.95
CA THR A 296 38.26 17.81 -48.31
C THR A 296 37.18 16.82 -47.85
N ALA A 297 36.93 15.77 -48.64
CA ALA A 297 35.94 14.73 -48.31
C ALA A 297 36.24 13.99 -47.00
N CYS A 298 37.50 13.95 -46.56
CA CYS A 298 37.90 13.28 -45.33
C CYS A 298 37.52 14.02 -44.04
N TRP A 299 37.21 15.33 -44.10
CA TRP A 299 37.05 16.17 -42.90
C TRP A 299 35.93 17.20 -42.98
N GLN A 300 35.35 17.48 -44.14
CA GLN A 300 34.33 18.54 -44.29
C GLN A 300 33.11 18.31 -43.40
N ASP A 301 32.72 17.05 -43.17
CA ASP A 301 31.65 16.64 -42.25
C ASP A 301 31.93 17.02 -40.79
N LEU A 302 33.21 17.12 -40.42
CA LEU A 302 33.67 17.39 -39.06
C LEU A 302 33.92 18.87 -38.78
N GLN A 303 33.79 19.75 -39.77
CA GLN A 303 34.20 21.15 -39.66
C GLN A 303 33.47 21.92 -38.56
N ARG A 304 32.22 21.53 -38.24
CA ARG A 304 31.38 22.18 -37.22
C ARG A 304 31.55 21.60 -35.81
N VAL A 305 32.34 20.54 -35.65
CA VAL A 305 32.52 19.88 -34.34
C VAL A 305 33.07 20.83 -33.27
N PRO A 306 34.05 21.72 -33.54
CA PRO A 306 34.55 22.65 -32.53
C PRO A 306 33.44 23.54 -31.95
N GLU A 307 32.62 24.15 -32.82
CA GLU A 307 31.51 24.99 -32.39
C GLU A 307 30.44 24.18 -31.64
N GLN A 308 30.10 22.99 -32.14
CA GLN A 308 29.10 22.11 -31.51
C GLN A 308 29.53 21.65 -30.11
N VAL A 309 30.80 21.29 -29.93
CA VAL A 309 31.34 20.88 -28.62
C VAL A 309 31.36 22.07 -27.65
N ALA A 310 31.76 23.26 -28.11
CA ALA A 310 31.74 24.48 -27.29
C ALA A 310 30.31 24.93 -26.92
N GLU A 311 29.35 24.80 -27.83
CA GLU A 311 27.93 25.06 -27.58
C GLU A 311 27.34 24.06 -26.59
N SER A 312 27.66 22.77 -26.75
CA SER A 312 27.21 21.69 -25.87
C SER A 312 27.77 21.85 -24.47
N GLY A 313 29.05 22.23 -24.32
CA GLY A 313 29.67 22.55 -23.03
C GLY A 313 28.96 23.70 -22.33
N ARG A 314 28.78 24.84 -23.00
CA ARG A 314 28.05 26.00 -22.45
C ARG A 314 26.59 25.67 -22.11
N ALA A 315 25.93 24.85 -22.92
CA ALA A 315 24.57 24.38 -22.64
C ALA A 315 24.53 23.46 -21.41
N ALA A 316 25.49 22.54 -21.29
CA ALA A 316 25.64 21.66 -20.14
C ALA A 316 25.89 22.44 -18.85
N GLU A 317 26.72 23.49 -18.87
CA GLU A 317 26.95 24.36 -17.72
C GLU A 317 25.68 25.08 -17.26
N ARG A 318 24.96 25.74 -18.19
CA ARG A 318 23.69 26.41 -17.88
C ARG A 318 22.70 25.42 -17.28
N LYS A 319 22.59 24.24 -17.88
CA LYS A 319 21.64 23.22 -17.42
C LYS A 319 22.05 22.59 -16.09
N LEU A 320 23.34 22.50 -15.82
CA LEU A 320 23.85 22.07 -14.51
C LEU A 320 23.56 23.11 -13.42
N ALA A 321 23.65 24.41 -13.74
CA ALA A 321 23.24 25.48 -12.83
C ALA A 321 21.73 25.44 -12.55
N GLU A 322 20.90 25.17 -13.58
CA GLU A 322 19.47 24.93 -13.38
C GLU A 322 19.21 23.72 -12.47
N ALA A 323 19.97 22.62 -12.62
CA ALA A 323 19.85 21.45 -11.76
C ALA A 323 20.20 21.78 -10.30
N ALA A 324 21.28 22.52 -10.07
CA ALA A 324 21.69 22.96 -8.73
C ALA A 324 20.63 23.87 -8.10
N ARG A 325 20.11 24.84 -8.85
CA ARG A 325 19.04 25.72 -8.39
C ARG A 325 17.76 24.96 -8.08
N ALA A 326 17.35 24.03 -8.94
CA ALA A 326 16.19 23.18 -8.70
C ALA A 326 16.37 22.29 -7.46
N ARG A 327 17.60 21.80 -7.20
CA ARG A 327 17.94 21.12 -5.95
C ARG A 327 17.75 22.04 -4.75
N ASP A 328 18.28 23.26 -4.78
CA ASP A 328 18.20 24.21 -3.65
C ASP A 328 16.76 24.64 -3.38
N GLU A 329 15.95 24.79 -4.43
CA GLU A 329 14.51 25.03 -4.37
C GLU A 329 13.70 23.75 -4.07
N GLN A 330 14.36 22.59 -3.97
CA GLN A 330 13.77 21.26 -3.69
C GLN A 330 12.74 20.79 -4.72
N ARG A 331 12.88 21.25 -5.97
CA ARG A 331 12.14 20.77 -7.15
C ARG A 331 12.81 19.52 -7.71
N TRP A 332 12.63 18.39 -7.03
CA TRP A 332 13.39 17.16 -7.28
C TRP A 332 13.26 16.58 -8.70
N ALA A 333 12.05 16.65 -9.29
CA ALA A 333 11.80 16.19 -10.64
C ALA A 333 12.59 17.04 -11.66
N ASP A 334 12.55 18.36 -11.49
CA ASP A 334 13.25 19.31 -12.37
C ASP A 334 14.77 19.14 -12.29
N ALA A 335 15.31 18.97 -11.08
CA ALA A 335 16.74 18.68 -10.89
C ALA A 335 17.15 17.37 -11.59
N THR A 336 16.31 16.33 -11.48
CA THR A 336 16.58 15.04 -12.12
C THR A 336 16.53 15.14 -13.64
N ALA A 337 15.54 15.83 -14.20
CA ALA A 337 15.40 16.06 -15.64
C ALA A 337 16.57 16.89 -16.20
N ALA A 338 16.98 17.94 -15.48
CA ALA A 338 18.13 18.76 -15.85
C ALA A 338 19.43 17.95 -15.85
N ILE A 339 19.67 17.10 -14.83
CA ILE A 339 20.79 16.15 -14.78
C ILE A 339 20.79 15.22 -16.00
N GLY A 340 19.63 14.67 -16.37
CA GLY A 340 19.49 13.81 -17.55
C GLY A 340 19.88 14.55 -18.84
N THR A 341 19.46 15.81 -18.98
CA THR A 341 19.79 16.66 -20.11
C THR A 341 21.31 16.93 -20.20
N VAL A 342 21.95 17.27 -19.06
CA VAL A 342 23.40 17.48 -19.01
C VAL A 342 24.15 16.22 -19.46
N ARG A 343 23.74 15.04 -19.00
CA ARG A 343 24.35 13.77 -19.42
C ARG A 343 24.27 13.55 -20.93
N ALA A 344 23.10 13.78 -21.53
CA ALA A 344 22.91 13.60 -22.98
C ALA A 344 23.76 14.58 -23.80
N LEU A 345 23.86 15.84 -23.36
CA LEU A 345 24.73 16.85 -23.99
C LEU A 345 26.21 16.44 -23.92
N LEU A 346 26.67 16.01 -22.75
CA LEU A 346 28.06 15.58 -22.54
C LEU A 346 28.39 14.33 -23.36
N GLU A 347 27.49 13.36 -23.42
CA GLU A 347 27.69 12.14 -24.21
C GLU A 347 27.84 12.45 -25.71
N THR A 348 26.97 13.33 -26.23
CA THR A 348 27.02 13.76 -27.64
C THR A 348 28.31 14.51 -27.95
N ALA A 349 28.73 15.41 -27.05
CA ALA A 349 29.95 16.18 -27.21
C ALA A 349 31.22 15.31 -27.11
N ASP A 350 31.31 14.44 -26.09
CA ASP A 350 32.40 13.46 -25.94
C ASP A 350 32.51 12.57 -27.20
N GLY A 351 31.38 12.07 -27.71
CA GLY A 351 31.34 11.28 -28.95
C GLY A 351 31.86 12.04 -30.17
N SER A 352 31.52 13.33 -30.29
CA SER A 352 31.98 14.19 -31.39
C SER A 352 33.49 14.45 -31.32
N VAL A 353 34.02 14.70 -30.12
CA VAL A 353 35.48 14.85 -29.91
C VAL A 353 36.23 13.57 -30.26
N LEU A 354 35.70 12.41 -29.84
CA LEU A 354 36.28 11.11 -30.17
C LEU A 354 36.26 10.86 -31.68
N ALA A 355 35.17 11.17 -32.36
CA ALA A 355 35.04 10.97 -33.80
C ALA A 355 36.12 11.71 -34.61
N VAL A 356 36.44 12.96 -34.24
CA VAL A 356 37.51 13.74 -34.91
C VAL A 356 38.89 13.12 -34.71
N ASN A 357 39.23 12.82 -33.46
CA ASN A 357 40.55 12.25 -33.13
C ASN A 357 40.73 10.86 -33.75
N GLU A 358 39.68 10.05 -33.73
CA GLU A 358 39.66 8.72 -34.33
C GLU A 358 39.76 8.79 -35.86
N ARG A 359 39.05 9.75 -36.50
CA ARG A 359 39.17 9.99 -37.94
C ARG A 359 40.63 10.29 -38.32
N LEU A 360 41.30 11.19 -37.60
CA LEU A 360 42.71 11.50 -37.86
C LEU A 360 43.60 10.27 -37.66
N ARG A 361 43.39 9.49 -36.60
CA ARG A 361 44.16 8.25 -36.36
C ARG A 361 44.01 7.25 -37.51
N GLN A 362 42.78 6.94 -37.91
CA GLN A 362 42.47 6.00 -38.99
C GLN A 362 43.07 6.45 -40.33
N LEU A 363 42.95 7.75 -40.64
CA LEU A 363 43.50 8.31 -41.87
C LEU A 363 45.03 8.31 -41.89
N ASN A 364 45.69 8.52 -40.75
CA ASN A 364 47.15 8.36 -40.63
C ASN A 364 47.58 6.91 -40.88
N GLU A 365 46.85 5.95 -40.32
CA GLU A 365 47.17 4.52 -40.45
C GLU A 365 47.02 4.04 -41.89
N VAL A 366 45.90 4.37 -42.54
CA VAL A 366 45.66 3.95 -43.94
C VAL A 366 46.57 4.68 -44.92
N GLN A 367 46.94 5.95 -44.66
CA GLN A 367 47.93 6.64 -45.48
C GLN A 367 49.31 5.98 -45.38
N HIS A 368 49.67 5.45 -44.22
CA HIS A 368 50.95 4.78 -44.01
C HIS A 368 51.01 3.42 -44.72
N ASP A 369 49.96 2.61 -44.60
CA ASP A 369 49.87 1.30 -45.24
C ASP A 369 48.42 0.97 -45.65
N PRO A 370 47.99 1.34 -46.87
CA PRO A 370 46.67 1.00 -47.38
C PRO A 370 46.50 -0.51 -47.58
N SER A 371 47.59 -1.22 -47.90
CA SER A 371 47.59 -2.65 -48.22
C SER A 371 47.12 -3.49 -47.03
N ARG A 372 47.45 -3.05 -45.81
CA ARG A 372 46.97 -3.71 -44.59
C ARG A 372 45.45 -3.76 -44.50
N GLU A 373 44.75 -2.67 -44.83
CA GLU A 373 43.29 -2.63 -44.80
C GLU A 373 42.68 -3.42 -45.96
N VAL A 374 43.32 -3.46 -47.13
CA VAL A 374 42.93 -4.33 -48.25
C VAL A 374 43.02 -5.79 -47.85
N GLU A 375 44.16 -6.24 -47.32
CA GLU A 375 44.37 -7.64 -46.97
C GLU A 375 43.44 -8.11 -45.85
N ARG A 376 43.19 -7.25 -44.86
CA ARG A 376 42.20 -7.52 -43.82
C ARG A 376 40.80 -7.73 -44.42
N THR A 377 40.42 -6.91 -45.40
CA THR A 377 39.12 -7.00 -46.07
C THR A 377 39.02 -8.24 -46.96
N ARG A 378 40.08 -8.54 -47.73
CA ARG A 378 40.18 -9.77 -48.52
C ARG A 378 40.08 -11.01 -47.64
N PHE A 379 40.71 -11.00 -46.46
CA PHE A 379 40.64 -12.11 -45.52
C PHE A 379 39.20 -12.34 -45.04
N ALA A 380 38.48 -11.30 -44.65
CA ALA A 380 37.08 -11.42 -44.21
C ALA A 380 36.18 -11.99 -45.33
N VAL A 381 36.34 -11.52 -46.56
CA VAL A 381 35.58 -12.04 -47.72
C VAL A 381 35.95 -13.50 -48.00
N ARG A 382 37.24 -13.84 -48.00
CA ARG A 382 37.72 -15.23 -48.19
C ARG A 382 37.19 -16.18 -47.12
N ASP A 383 37.12 -15.72 -45.87
CA ASP A 383 36.59 -16.50 -44.77
C ASP A 383 35.08 -16.78 -44.94
N ALA A 384 34.31 -15.75 -45.30
CA ALA A 384 32.88 -15.90 -45.63
C ALA A 384 32.66 -16.82 -46.84
N GLN A 385 33.47 -16.69 -47.90
CA GLN A 385 33.41 -17.57 -49.08
C GLN A 385 33.74 -19.03 -48.72
N ARG A 386 34.76 -19.25 -47.88
CA ARG A 386 35.11 -20.60 -47.40
C ARG A 386 33.95 -21.22 -46.62
N LEU A 387 33.31 -20.44 -45.76
CA LEU A 387 32.13 -20.90 -45.01
C LEU A 387 30.95 -21.20 -45.95
N ALA A 388 30.70 -20.35 -46.95
CA ALA A 388 29.63 -20.55 -47.94
C ALA A 388 29.81 -21.84 -48.76
N MET A 389 31.06 -22.26 -48.97
CA MET A 389 31.43 -23.50 -49.69
C MET A 389 31.52 -24.74 -48.78
N ALA A 390 31.46 -24.59 -47.46
CA ALA A 390 31.71 -25.69 -46.53
C ALA A 390 30.69 -26.83 -46.73
N GLY A 391 31.20 -28.04 -47.05
CA GLY A 391 30.39 -29.24 -47.26
C GLY A 391 29.55 -29.25 -48.55
N ARG A 392 29.82 -28.33 -49.50
CA ARG A 392 29.04 -28.19 -50.74
C ARG A 392 29.93 -28.20 -51.98
N SER A 393 29.40 -28.70 -53.09
CA SER A 393 30.08 -28.67 -54.40
C SER A 393 29.85 -27.36 -55.17
N ALA A 394 28.77 -26.65 -54.86
CA ALA A 394 28.43 -25.34 -55.41
C ALA A 394 27.85 -24.43 -54.31
N PRO A 395 28.20 -23.14 -54.29
CA PRO A 395 27.69 -22.21 -53.27
C PRO A 395 26.23 -21.85 -53.54
N ASP A 396 25.45 -21.63 -52.48
CA ASP A 396 24.09 -21.11 -52.60
C ASP A 396 24.14 -19.68 -53.18
N PRO A 397 23.39 -19.38 -54.27
CA PRO A 397 23.37 -18.05 -54.87
C PRO A 397 23.09 -16.90 -53.88
N ARG A 398 22.30 -17.16 -52.82
CA ARG A 398 21.99 -16.19 -51.77
C ARG A 398 23.21 -15.77 -50.96
N HIS A 399 24.24 -16.62 -50.90
CA HIS A 399 25.51 -16.34 -50.23
C HIS A 399 26.58 -15.89 -51.24
N ALA A 400 26.63 -16.51 -52.42
CA ALA A 400 27.64 -16.23 -53.43
C ALA A 400 27.52 -14.83 -54.04
N ALA A 401 26.31 -14.44 -54.49
CA ALA A 401 26.15 -13.18 -55.22
C ALA A 401 26.53 -11.93 -54.39
N PRO A 402 26.15 -11.82 -53.09
CA PRO A 402 26.62 -10.70 -52.27
C PRO A 402 28.14 -10.69 -52.04
N LEU A 403 28.79 -11.87 -51.95
CA LEU A 403 30.24 -11.96 -51.75
C LEU A 403 31.01 -11.63 -53.04
N ASP A 404 30.50 -12.01 -54.21
CA ASP A 404 31.10 -11.66 -55.50
C ASP A 404 31.02 -10.15 -55.75
N GLU A 405 29.87 -9.53 -55.46
CA GLU A 405 29.73 -8.06 -55.51
C GLU A 405 30.67 -7.38 -54.50
N ALA A 406 30.85 -7.97 -53.31
CA ALA A 406 31.77 -7.46 -52.29
C ALA A 406 33.24 -7.49 -52.77
N VAL A 407 33.66 -8.53 -53.51
CA VAL A 407 34.97 -8.58 -54.19
C VAL A 407 35.07 -7.48 -55.24
N ALA A 408 34.10 -7.37 -56.14
CA ALA A 408 34.11 -6.36 -57.20
C ALA A 408 34.09 -4.93 -56.63
N ARG A 409 33.42 -4.71 -55.49
CA ARG A 409 33.43 -3.45 -54.75
C ARG A 409 34.81 -3.15 -54.14
N LEU A 410 35.45 -4.14 -53.55
CA LEU A 410 36.83 -4.01 -53.04
C LEU A 410 37.81 -3.65 -54.17
N ASP A 411 37.75 -4.35 -55.29
CA ASP A 411 38.66 -4.10 -56.42
C ASP A 411 38.45 -2.69 -57.01
N ARG A 412 37.20 -2.23 -57.12
CA ARG A 412 36.90 -0.83 -57.50
C ARG A 412 37.47 0.18 -56.51
N ALA A 413 37.37 -0.07 -55.20
CA ALA A 413 37.91 0.82 -54.18
C ALA A 413 39.44 0.90 -54.24
N VAL A 414 40.13 -0.22 -54.47
CA VAL A 414 41.59 -0.27 -54.67
C VAL A 414 41.99 0.48 -55.94
N ALA A 415 41.34 0.21 -57.06
CA ALA A 415 41.64 0.87 -58.34
C ALA A 415 41.39 2.40 -58.25
N ALA A 416 40.33 2.82 -57.56
CA ALA A 416 40.04 4.23 -57.32
C ALA A 416 41.12 4.90 -56.46
N LEU A 417 41.65 4.20 -55.45
CA LEU A 417 42.75 4.68 -54.61
C LEU A 417 44.06 4.81 -55.41
N GLU A 418 44.39 3.82 -56.24
CA GLU A 418 45.60 3.82 -57.09
C GLU A 418 45.55 4.89 -58.19
N ALA A 419 44.37 5.15 -58.74
CA ALA A 419 44.15 6.20 -59.72
C ALA A 419 44.11 7.61 -59.09
N ALA A 420 43.80 7.69 -57.79
CA ALA A 420 43.79 8.95 -57.08
C ALA A 420 45.23 9.42 -56.83
N GLY A 421 45.56 10.61 -57.35
CA GLY A 421 46.91 11.17 -57.29
C GLY A 421 47.37 11.55 -55.87
N ARG A 422 47.80 12.81 -55.68
CA ARG A 422 48.56 13.21 -54.49
C ARG A 422 47.78 13.16 -53.16
N HIS A 423 46.44 13.28 -53.19
CA HIS A 423 45.57 13.22 -52.00
C HIS A 423 44.32 12.39 -52.28
N PRO A 424 44.41 11.05 -52.19
CA PRO A 424 43.26 10.17 -52.32
C PRO A 424 42.18 10.46 -51.28
N ASP A 425 40.94 10.12 -51.61
CA ASP A 425 39.85 10.07 -50.64
C ASP A 425 39.96 8.78 -49.82
N TYR A 426 40.88 8.80 -48.86
CA TYR A 426 41.08 7.70 -47.92
C TYR A 426 39.85 7.42 -47.05
N TRP A 427 38.98 8.42 -46.84
CA TRP A 427 37.77 8.21 -46.05
C TRP A 427 36.72 7.39 -46.80
N LEU A 428 36.49 7.73 -48.07
CA LEU A 428 35.65 6.90 -48.94
C LEU A 428 36.22 5.49 -49.03
N PHE A 429 37.53 5.34 -49.25
CA PHE A 429 38.19 4.04 -49.30
C PHE A 429 37.94 3.21 -48.03
N LEU A 430 38.17 3.77 -46.84
CA LEU A 430 37.92 3.07 -45.57
C LEU A 430 36.44 2.70 -45.39
N THR A 431 35.53 3.59 -45.77
CA THR A 431 34.08 3.36 -45.67
C THR A 431 33.63 2.25 -46.61
N GLU A 432 34.17 2.21 -47.84
CA GLU A 432 33.92 1.14 -48.81
C GLU A 432 34.41 -0.22 -48.29
N LEU A 433 35.63 -0.28 -47.77
CA LEU A 433 36.19 -1.51 -47.19
C LEU A 433 35.42 -1.98 -45.96
N ALA A 434 34.97 -1.07 -45.10
CA ALA A 434 34.09 -1.40 -43.99
C ALA A 434 32.76 -2.01 -44.50
N GLY A 435 32.13 -1.40 -45.50
CA GLY A 435 30.90 -1.92 -46.11
C GLY A 435 31.06 -3.31 -46.76
N VAL A 436 32.23 -3.60 -47.35
CA VAL A 436 32.60 -4.93 -47.85
C VAL A 436 32.68 -5.94 -46.69
N ARG A 437 33.36 -5.60 -45.60
CA ARG A 437 33.46 -6.46 -44.40
C ARG A 437 32.11 -6.72 -43.76
N ASP A 438 31.25 -5.70 -43.65
CA ASP A 438 29.89 -5.86 -43.12
C ASP A 438 29.03 -6.77 -44.00
N THR A 439 29.22 -6.73 -45.32
CA THR A 439 28.56 -7.66 -46.25
C THR A 439 29.01 -9.10 -46.00
N ALA A 440 30.32 -9.32 -45.85
CA ALA A 440 30.86 -10.63 -45.50
C ALA A 440 30.31 -11.15 -44.15
N ALA A 441 30.26 -10.28 -43.13
CA ALA A 441 29.71 -10.63 -41.82
C ALA A 441 28.22 -11.02 -41.89
N ARG A 442 27.39 -10.23 -42.61
CA ARG A 442 25.96 -10.55 -42.81
C ARG A 442 25.75 -11.90 -43.50
N VAL A 443 26.60 -12.25 -44.48
CA VAL A 443 26.52 -13.54 -45.15
C VAL A 443 26.92 -14.68 -44.20
N ILE A 444 27.95 -14.49 -43.37
CA ILE A 444 28.32 -15.47 -42.33
C ILE A 444 27.15 -15.69 -41.37
N ASP A 445 26.49 -14.62 -40.92
CA ASP A 445 25.35 -14.71 -40.01
C ASP A 445 24.15 -15.40 -40.67
N LEU A 446 23.89 -15.13 -41.95
CA LEU A 446 22.86 -15.82 -42.72
C LEU A 446 23.15 -17.33 -42.82
N ILE A 447 24.39 -17.72 -43.14
CA ILE A 447 24.80 -19.13 -43.21
C ILE A 447 24.63 -19.81 -41.85
N ARG A 448 25.05 -19.15 -40.76
CA ARG A 448 24.90 -19.68 -39.41
C ARG A 448 23.44 -19.80 -38.98
N GLY A 449 22.60 -18.84 -39.37
CA GLY A 449 21.15 -18.90 -39.15
C GLY A 449 20.51 -20.07 -39.89
N ASP A 450 20.85 -20.27 -41.16
CA ASP A 450 20.39 -21.40 -41.97
C ASP A 450 20.86 -22.75 -41.36
N LEU A 451 22.08 -22.81 -40.80
CA LEU A 451 22.61 -24.00 -40.12
C LEU A 451 21.99 -24.27 -38.74
N GLY A 452 21.43 -23.26 -38.07
CA GLY A 452 20.77 -23.37 -36.77
C GLY A 452 19.27 -23.65 -36.83
N HIS A 453 18.67 -23.52 -38.02
CA HIS A 453 17.28 -23.89 -38.32
C HIS A 453 17.13 -25.26 -39.00
N HIS A 454 18.24 -25.98 -39.18
CA HIS A 454 18.31 -27.40 -39.52
C HIS A 454 18.74 -28.20 -38.31
#